data_AF-A0A9D8ANB4-F1
#
_entry.id   AF-A0A9D8ANB4-F1
#
_cell.length_a   1.000
_cell.length_b   1.000
_cell.length_c   1.000
_cell.angle_alpha   90.00
_cell.angle_beta   90.00
_cell.angle_gamma   90.00
#
_symmetry.space_group_name_H-M   'P 1'
#
loop_
_entity.id
_entity.type
_entity.pdbx_description
1 polymer ?
#
loop_
_entity_poly.entity_id
_entity_poly.type
_entity_poly.pdbx_seq_one_letter_code
_entity_poly.pdbx_strand_id
1 'polypeptide(L)'
;MLINSNKKFSTTVFLLFSLIIITQFLLPINSFSQSHTILWQEDWEGDWINNWYVDGGTWEVGAPTSGPDSAYIGQKCAATVLDGNYSESVNSRLIRRTSFKVPSASENPRLRFWHWYSFSSFDYGEIQIKTGSIWKTISTQYTSTGSDVWTYPLID
;
A
#
# COMPACT_ATOMS: atom_id res chain seq x y z
N MET A 1 34.84 -59.53 -37.73
CA MET A 1 35.24 -60.73 -36.95
C MET A 1 34.22 -60.88 -35.83
N LEU A 2 33.37 -61.94 -35.90
CA LEU A 2 32.46 -62.52 -34.86
C LEU A 2 31.48 -61.55 -34.13
N ILE A 3 30.15 -61.74 -34.00
CA ILE A 3 29.22 -62.87 -34.14
C ILE A 3 27.79 -62.37 -34.46
N ASN A 4 27.11 -63.22 -35.21
CA ASN A 4 25.71 -63.35 -35.61
C ASN A 4 24.66 -63.30 -34.47
N SER A 5 23.49 -62.71 -34.74
CA SER A 5 22.18 -63.34 -34.46
C SER A 5 21.03 -62.44 -34.95
N ASN A 6 20.66 -62.60 -36.22
CA ASN A 6 19.35 -62.19 -36.71
C ASN A 6 18.28 -63.17 -36.19
N LYS A 7 17.32 -62.68 -35.41
CA LYS A 7 16.00 -63.32 -35.29
C LYS A 7 14.93 -62.30 -35.69
N LYS A 8 14.34 -62.52 -36.87
CA LYS A 8 13.10 -61.87 -37.30
C LYS A 8 11.92 -62.65 -36.72
N PHE A 9 11.03 -61.97 -36.00
CA PHE A 9 9.63 -62.34 -35.78
C PHE A 9 8.85 -61.03 -35.98
N SER A 10 8.23 -60.84 -37.15
CA SER A 10 6.85 -61.18 -37.53
C SER A 10 5.80 -60.27 -36.88
N THR A 11 5.03 -59.66 -37.77
CA THR A 11 4.06 -58.56 -37.64
C THR A 11 2.84 -58.92 -36.78
N THR A 12 2.26 -57.88 -36.17
CA THR A 12 0.84 -57.77 -35.78
C THR A 12 0.43 -58.36 -34.42
N VAL A 13 0.40 -57.54 -33.36
CA VAL A 13 -0.74 -57.47 -32.40
C VAL A 13 -0.78 -56.06 -31.80
N PHE A 14 -1.80 -55.29 -32.17
CA PHE A 14 -2.22 -54.08 -31.48
C PHE A 14 -2.80 -54.46 -30.12
N LEU A 15 -2.14 -54.08 -29.03
CA LEU A 15 -2.75 -54.06 -27.70
C LEU A 15 -2.86 -52.61 -27.24
N LEU A 16 -4.11 -52.17 -27.23
CA LEU A 16 -4.69 -50.93 -26.72
C LEU A 16 -3.93 -50.32 -25.53
N PHE A 17 -3.14 -49.29 -25.78
CA PHE A 17 -2.91 -48.26 -24.77
C PHE A 17 -4.17 -47.37 -24.77
N SER A 18 -5.02 -47.57 -23.77
CA SER A 18 -6.13 -46.70 -23.46
C SER A 18 -5.62 -45.28 -23.28
N LEU A 19 -5.84 -44.43 -24.30
CA LEU A 19 -5.66 -43.00 -24.21
C LEU A 19 -6.71 -42.49 -23.22
N ILE A 20 -6.32 -42.32 -21.96
CA ILE A 20 -7.09 -41.48 -21.03
C ILE A 20 -6.92 -40.06 -21.57
N ILE A 21 -7.78 -39.67 -22.52
CA ILE A 21 -8.02 -38.25 -22.79
C ILE A 21 -8.71 -37.76 -21.53
N ILE A 22 -7.91 -37.30 -20.55
CA ILE A 22 -8.41 -36.43 -19.51
C ILE A 22 -8.81 -35.16 -20.26
N THR A 23 -10.05 -35.07 -20.71
CA THR A 23 -10.65 -33.78 -20.99
C THR A 23 -10.59 -33.04 -19.67
N GLN A 24 -9.57 -32.19 -19.49
CA GLN A 24 -9.56 -31.23 -18.41
C GLN A 24 -10.82 -30.41 -18.58
N PHE A 25 -11.84 -30.71 -17.78
CA PHE A 25 -12.94 -29.81 -17.57
C PHE A 25 -12.33 -28.63 -16.83
N LEU A 26 -11.83 -27.66 -17.60
CA LEU A 26 -11.33 -26.39 -17.08
C LEU A 26 -12.56 -25.70 -16.50
N LEU A 27 -12.84 -25.93 -15.21
CA LEU A 27 -13.82 -25.11 -14.51
C LEU A 27 -13.31 -23.67 -14.63
N PRO A 28 -14.12 -22.72 -15.14
CA PRO A 28 -13.72 -21.33 -15.11
C PRO A 28 -13.53 -20.98 -13.63
N ILE A 29 -12.28 -20.79 -13.24
CA ILE A 29 -11.95 -20.18 -11.96
C ILE A 29 -12.43 -18.74 -12.14
N ASN A 30 -13.65 -18.47 -11.71
CA ASN A 30 -14.12 -17.10 -11.63
C ASN A 30 -13.30 -16.45 -10.52
N SER A 31 -12.15 -15.89 -10.91
CA SER A 31 -11.36 -15.02 -10.05
C SER A 31 -12.25 -13.83 -9.73
N PHE A 32 -12.83 -13.82 -8.53
CA PHE A 32 -13.51 -12.65 -8.03
C PHE A 32 -12.41 -11.63 -7.67
N SER A 33 -12.10 -10.73 -8.60
CA SER A 33 -11.35 -9.54 -8.25
C SER A 33 -12.34 -8.57 -7.61
N GLN A 34 -12.14 -8.22 -6.34
CA GLN A 34 -12.83 -7.07 -5.78
C GLN A 34 -12.36 -5.84 -6.57
N SER A 35 -13.25 -5.25 -7.36
CA SER A 35 -12.97 -3.99 -8.02
C SER A 35 -12.82 -2.92 -6.94
N HIS A 36 -11.60 -2.40 -6.77
CA HIS A 36 -11.36 -1.25 -5.89
C HIS A 36 -11.34 0.03 -6.73
N THR A 37 -12.16 0.99 -6.34
CA THR A 37 -12.14 2.34 -6.91
C THR A 37 -11.21 3.22 -6.08
N ILE A 38 -10.17 3.77 -6.70
CA ILE A 38 -9.34 4.80 -6.07
C ILE A 38 -10.09 6.14 -6.18
N LEU A 39 -10.63 6.61 -5.06
CA LEU A 39 -11.32 7.90 -5.00
C LEU A 39 -10.35 9.07 -4.98
N TRP A 40 -9.20 8.85 -4.36
CA TRP A 40 -8.14 9.84 -4.20
C TRP A 40 -6.83 9.14 -3.86
N GLN A 41 -5.72 9.72 -4.33
CA GLN A 41 -4.36 9.32 -4.01
C GLN A 41 -3.45 10.56 -3.94
N GLU A 42 -2.34 10.43 -3.23
CA GLU A 42 -1.29 11.45 -3.12
C GLU A 42 0.06 10.74 -3.05
N ASP A 43 0.99 11.18 -3.89
CA ASP A 43 2.37 10.71 -3.94
C ASP A 43 3.39 11.79 -3.57
N TRP A 44 2.92 13.01 -3.27
CA TRP A 44 3.71 14.19 -2.88
C TRP A 44 4.62 14.78 -3.96
N GLU A 45 4.55 14.27 -5.20
CA GLU A 45 5.37 14.76 -6.30
C GLU A 45 4.80 16.01 -6.96
N GLY A 46 3.49 16.21 -6.82
CA GLY A 46 2.72 17.29 -7.44
C GLY A 46 2.66 18.60 -6.66
N ASP A 47 1.60 19.37 -6.94
CA ASP A 47 1.36 20.69 -6.35
C ASP A 47 0.68 20.58 -4.97
N TRP A 48 1.49 20.44 -3.92
CA TRP A 48 0.95 20.34 -2.57
C TRP A 48 0.38 21.67 -2.06
N ILE A 49 0.92 22.83 -2.47
CA ILE A 49 0.52 24.16 -1.98
C ILE A 49 -0.96 24.44 -2.28
N ASN A 50 -1.41 24.06 -3.48
CA ASN A 50 -2.80 24.25 -3.89
C ASN A 50 -3.73 23.11 -3.45
N ASN A 51 -3.21 21.95 -3.08
CA ASN A 51 -4.01 20.78 -2.70
C ASN A 51 -4.15 20.61 -1.17
N TRP A 52 -3.22 21.16 -0.41
CA TRP A 52 -3.11 20.99 1.03
C TRP A 52 -2.89 22.32 1.75
N TYR A 53 -3.10 22.31 3.06
CA TYR A 53 -2.75 23.41 3.93
C TYR A 53 -2.33 22.91 5.30
N VAL A 54 -1.56 23.75 5.98
CA VAL A 54 -1.04 23.47 7.31
C VAL A 54 -1.83 24.29 8.32
N ASP A 55 -2.36 23.63 9.33
CA ASP A 55 -2.95 24.24 10.51
C ASP A 55 -2.01 24.00 11.70
N GLY A 56 -1.53 25.05 12.37
CA GLY A 56 -0.61 24.90 13.51
C GLY A 56 0.89 24.72 13.19
N GLY A 57 1.27 24.65 11.91
CA GLY A 57 2.68 24.79 11.45
C GLY A 57 3.45 23.48 11.19
N THR A 58 4.78 23.53 11.16
CA THR A 58 5.74 22.41 11.00
C THR A 58 5.71 21.54 9.72
N TRP A 59 4.58 21.38 9.03
CA TRP A 59 4.51 20.50 7.85
C TRP A 59 5.13 21.14 6.61
N GLU A 60 5.94 20.35 5.91
CA GLU A 60 6.64 20.68 4.68
C GLU A 60 6.48 19.53 3.69
N VAL A 61 6.65 19.80 2.39
CA VAL A 61 6.67 18.76 1.35
C VAL A 61 7.90 18.96 0.45
N GLY A 62 8.68 17.90 0.29
CA GLY A 62 9.94 17.93 -0.44
C GLY A 62 10.76 16.67 -0.21
N ALA A 63 12.02 16.69 -0.64
CA ALA A 63 12.94 15.58 -0.39
C ALA A 63 13.40 15.61 1.08
N PRO A 64 13.15 14.56 1.87
CA PRO A 64 13.58 14.52 3.26
C PRO A 64 15.11 14.32 3.35
N THR A 65 15.74 15.02 4.29
CA THR A 65 17.16 14.87 4.65
C THR A 65 17.34 14.46 6.12
N SER A 66 16.23 14.19 6.81
CA SER A 66 16.18 13.60 8.15
C SER A 66 15.18 12.44 8.20
N GLY A 67 15.16 11.72 9.33
CA GLY A 67 14.27 10.59 9.56
C GLY A 67 14.68 9.38 8.71
N PRO A 68 13.89 8.98 7.69
CA PRO A 68 14.25 7.89 6.79
C PRO A 68 15.20 8.29 5.64
N ASP A 69 15.68 9.53 5.59
CA ASP A 69 16.61 10.11 4.58
C ASP A 69 16.14 10.04 3.11
N SER A 70 14.96 9.49 2.86
CA SER A 70 14.35 9.33 1.54
C SER A 70 12.86 9.13 1.67
N ALA A 71 12.10 9.58 0.67
CA ALA A 71 10.67 9.26 0.57
C ALA A 71 10.49 7.75 0.37
N TYR A 72 9.36 7.19 0.83
CA TYR A 72 9.05 5.77 0.62
C TYR A 72 9.07 5.38 -0.87
N ILE A 73 8.53 6.27 -1.71
CA ILE A 73 8.52 6.16 -3.16
C ILE A 73 8.72 7.56 -3.74
N GLY A 74 9.35 7.66 -4.91
CA GLY A 74 9.60 8.95 -5.54
C GLY A 74 10.75 9.70 -4.89
N GLN A 75 10.69 11.03 -4.94
CA GLN A 75 11.68 11.96 -4.41
C GLN A 75 11.16 12.74 -3.21
N LYS A 76 9.84 12.89 -3.06
CA LYS A 76 9.24 13.78 -2.06
C LYS A 76 8.30 13.05 -1.10
N CYS A 77 8.19 13.58 0.11
CA CYS A 77 7.17 13.22 1.08
C CYS A 77 6.69 14.47 1.84
N ALA A 78 5.60 14.33 2.59
CA ALA A 78 5.22 15.29 3.62
C ALA A 78 5.89 14.94 4.95
N ALA A 79 6.49 15.92 5.62
CA ALA A 79 7.18 15.74 6.91
C ALA A 79 6.96 16.93 7.84
N THR A 80 7.05 16.71 9.16
CA THR A 80 7.07 17.76 10.17
C THR A 80 8.50 18.30 10.33
N VAL A 81 8.95 19.10 9.35
CA VAL A 81 10.34 19.50 9.06
C VAL A 81 11.10 18.43 8.27
N LEU A 82 11.54 18.76 7.05
CA LEU A 82 12.25 17.84 6.15
C LEU A 82 13.72 17.61 6.53
N ASP A 83 14.34 18.61 7.15
CA ASP A 83 15.79 18.65 7.45
C ASP A 83 16.09 18.70 8.96
N GLY A 84 15.28 18.03 9.76
CA GLY A 84 15.55 17.94 11.20
C GLY A 84 14.38 17.54 12.06
N ASN A 85 14.42 18.05 13.29
CA ASN A 85 13.41 17.80 14.31
C ASN A 85 12.30 18.84 14.25
N TYR A 86 11.07 18.41 14.52
CA TYR A 86 9.95 19.30 14.76
C TYR A 86 10.18 20.14 16.04
N SER A 87 9.56 21.31 16.10
CA SER A 87 9.66 22.19 17.27
C SER A 87 8.88 21.66 18.48
N GLU A 88 9.34 22.00 19.68
CA GLU A 88 8.63 21.65 20.92
C GLU A 88 7.24 22.31 21.00
N SER A 89 6.31 21.66 21.72
CA SER A 89 4.98 22.18 22.01
C SER A 89 4.14 22.55 20.77
N VAL A 90 4.33 21.83 19.66
CA VAL A 90 3.56 22.03 18.43
C VAL A 90 2.35 21.09 18.39
N ASN A 91 1.19 21.65 18.08
CA ASN A 91 0.01 20.90 17.66
C ASN A 91 -0.33 21.33 16.23
N SER A 92 -0.16 20.42 15.29
CA SER A 92 -0.30 20.74 13.87
C SER A 92 -1.00 19.64 13.07
N ARG A 93 -1.66 20.03 11.98
CA ARG A 93 -2.29 19.15 11.01
C ARG A 93 -1.94 19.56 9.59
N LEU A 94 -1.62 18.57 8.75
CA LEU A 94 -1.61 18.71 7.30
C LEU A 94 -2.97 18.27 6.75
N ILE A 95 -3.69 19.19 6.10
CA ILE A 95 -5.10 19.02 5.76
C ILE A 95 -5.30 19.20 4.26
N ARG A 96 -5.94 18.21 3.62
CA ARG A 96 -6.34 18.30 2.22
C ARG A 96 -7.44 19.35 2.07
N ARG A 97 -7.32 20.24 1.08
CA ARG A 97 -8.27 21.33 0.85
C ARG A 97 -9.61 20.84 0.31
N THR A 98 -9.55 19.91 -0.62
CA THR A 98 -10.74 19.39 -1.27
C THR A 98 -11.32 18.24 -0.44
N SER A 99 -12.64 18.21 -0.32
CA SER A 99 -13.37 17.08 0.27
C SER A 99 -13.81 16.12 -0.83
N PHE A 100 -14.19 14.91 -0.43
CA PHE A 100 -14.86 13.95 -1.29
C PHE A 100 -15.85 13.14 -0.45
N LYS A 101 -16.80 12.50 -1.11
CA LYS A 101 -17.75 11.62 -0.44
C LYS A 101 -17.07 10.28 -0.17
N VAL A 102 -16.93 9.92 1.11
CA VAL A 102 -16.54 8.57 1.50
C VAL A 102 -17.74 7.63 1.22
N PRO A 103 -17.53 6.48 0.54
CA PRO A 103 -18.56 5.47 0.32
C PRO A 103 -19.19 4.98 1.62
N SER A 104 -20.33 4.31 1.51
CA SER A 104 -20.96 3.69 2.67
C SER A 104 -20.06 2.59 3.26
N ALA A 105 -20.16 2.33 4.57
CA ALA A 105 -19.38 1.28 5.22
C ALA A 105 -19.59 -0.11 4.58
N SER A 106 -20.77 -0.39 4.01
CA SER A 106 -21.06 -1.62 3.27
C SER A 106 -20.21 -1.80 2.00
N GLU A 107 -19.63 -0.72 1.47
CA GLU A 107 -18.70 -0.74 0.34
C GLU A 107 -17.24 -0.95 0.80
N ASN A 108 -16.99 -1.07 2.10
CA ASN A 108 -15.67 -1.27 2.71
C ASN A 108 -14.63 -0.22 2.25
N PRO A 109 -14.89 1.09 2.44
CA PRO A 109 -13.89 2.11 2.14
C PRO A 109 -12.67 1.93 3.05
N ARG A 110 -11.47 2.18 2.53
CA ARG A 110 -10.22 2.05 3.29
C ARG A 110 -9.27 3.18 2.96
N LEU A 111 -8.61 3.73 3.97
CA LEU A 111 -7.45 4.61 3.82
C LEU A 111 -6.18 3.80 4.06
N ARG A 112 -5.21 3.93 3.15
CA ARG A 112 -3.89 3.32 3.26
C ARG A 112 -2.84 4.36 2.92
N PHE A 113 -1.73 4.33 3.62
CA PHE A 113 -0.64 5.28 3.42
C PHE A 113 0.67 4.70 3.94
N TRP A 114 1.78 5.16 3.40
CA TRP A 114 3.10 4.89 3.94
C TRP A 114 3.51 6.00 4.88
N HIS A 115 4.02 5.65 6.05
CA HIS A 115 4.62 6.61 6.97
C HIS A 115 5.79 6.02 7.73
N TRP A 116 6.69 6.90 8.14
CA TRP A 116 7.76 6.66 9.08
C TRP A 116 7.63 7.73 10.16
N TYR A 117 7.93 7.40 11.41
CA TYR A 117 7.89 8.38 12.48
C TYR A 117 8.99 8.14 13.52
N SER A 118 9.39 9.22 14.18
CA SER A 118 10.24 9.23 15.37
C SER A 118 9.74 10.35 16.26
N PHE A 119 9.33 10.00 17.47
CA PHE A 119 8.65 10.89 18.42
C PHE A 119 9.44 11.01 19.72
N SER A 120 9.30 12.11 20.44
CA SER A 120 9.69 12.16 21.85
C SER A 120 8.71 11.35 22.70
N SER A 121 9.08 11.04 23.94
CA SER A 121 8.35 10.09 24.82
C SER A 121 6.88 10.45 25.09
N PHE A 122 6.46 11.70 24.87
CA PHE A 122 5.08 12.16 25.10
C PHE A 122 4.39 12.65 23.83
N ASP A 123 5.06 12.58 22.68
CA ASP A 123 4.51 13.03 21.41
C ASP A 123 3.79 11.88 20.71
N TYR A 124 2.85 12.24 19.83
CA TYR A 124 2.08 11.28 19.07
C TYR A 124 1.56 11.86 17.75
N GLY A 125 1.23 10.96 16.83
CA GLY A 125 0.50 11.27 15.61
C GLY A 125 -0.85 10.56 15.55
N GLU A 126 -1.83 11.15 14.87
CA GLU A 126 -3.14 10.57 14.62
C GLU A 126 -3.62 10.88 13.20
N ILE A 127 -4.47 10.01 12.66
CA ILE A 127 -5.23 10.29 11.44
C ILE A 127 -6.65 10.69 11.83
N GLN A 128 -7.09 11.82 11.27
CA GLN A 128 -8.42 12.37 11.52
C GLN A 128 -9.16 12.62 10.21
N ILE A 129 -10.48 12.49 10.25
CA ILE A 129 -11.40 12.97 9.21
C ILE A 129 -12.22 14.14 9.76
N LYS A 130 -12.66 15.01 8.86
CA LYS A 130 -13.57 16.12 9.19
C LYS A 130 -14.93 15.90 8.56
N THR A 131 -15.96 15.82 9.38
CA THR A 131 -17.36 15.71 8.93
C THR A 131 -18.10 16.98 9.32
N GLY A 132 -18.40 17.84 8.34
CA GLY A 132 -18.86 19.20 8.61
C GLY A 132 -17.78 20.00 9.33
N SER A 133 -18.04 20.40 10.57
CA SER A 133 -17.09 21.17 11.40
C SER A 133 -16.35 20.33 12.44
N ILE A 134 -16.66 19.04 12.56
CA ILE A 134 -16.17 18.17 13.63
C ILE A 134 -15.02 17.30 13.13
N TRP A 135 -13.91 17.30 13.86
CA TRP A 135 -12.80 16.37 13.67
C TRP A 135 -13.07 15.06 14.40
N LYS A 136 -12.81 13.94 13.75
CA LYS A 136 -12.91 12.59 14.33
C LYS A 136 -11.62 11.83 14.06
N THR A 137 -10.96 11.36 15.11
CA THR A 137 -9.83 10.44 15.01
C THR A 137 -10.31 9.06 14.54
N ILE A 138 -9.60 8.50 13.56
CA ILE A 138 -9.90 7.19 12.95
C ILE A 138 -8.76 6.18 13.07
N SER A 139 -7.59 6.59 13.57
CA SER A 139 -6.48 5.69 13.90
C SER A 139 -6.34 5.48 15.41
N THR A 140 -5.55 4.50 15.81
CA THR A 140 -4.87 4.55 17.11
C THR A 140 -3.82 5.67 17.09
N GLN A 141 -3.36 6.09 18.26
CA GLN A 141 -2.20 6.98 18.35
C GLN A 141 -0.94 6.24 17.89
N TYR A 142 -0.17 6.88 17.02
CA TYR A 142 1.19 6.46 16.72
C TYR A 142 2.11 7.05 17.79
N THR A 143 2.77 6.18 18.55
CA THR A 143 3.62 6.52 19.70
C THR A 143 4.87 5.63 19.69
N SER A 144 5.55 5.42 20.83
CA SER A 144 6.69 4.51 20.99
C SER A 144 8.05 5.03 20.50
N THR A 145 8.26 6.34 20.52
CA THR A 145 9.51 7.03 20.16
C THR A 145 10.02 6.85 18.73
N GLY A 146 9.58 5.84 17.98
CA GLY A 146 9.80 5.71 16.55
C GLY A 146 9.29 4.40 15.95
N SER A 147 9.15 4.37 14.63
CA SER A 147 8.77 3.18 13.86
C SER A 147 9.98 2.40 13.33
N ASP A 148 11.15 3.04 13.24
CA ASP A 148 12.42 2.57 12.65
C ASP A 148 12.37 2.15 11.17
N VAL A 149 11.19 1.85 10.64
CA VAL A 149 10.91 1.46 9.26
C VAL A 149 9.69 2.18 8.74
N TRP A 150 9.57 2.26 7.41
CA TRP A 150 8.32 2.63 6.76
C TRP A 150 7.26 1.58 7.05
N THR A 151 6.11 2.01 7.55
CA THR A 151 4.96 1.14 7.82
C THR A 151 3.79 1.52 6.92
N TYR A 152 2.90 0.54 6.69
CA TYR A 152 1.76 0.67 5.78
C TYR A 152 0.44 0.36 6.49
N PRO A 153 -0.04 1.26 7.36
CA PRO A 153 -1.32 1.12 8.02
C PRO A 153 -2.48 1.11 7.02
N LEU A 154 -3.51 0.39 7.43
CA LEU A 154 -4.81 0.34 6.78
C LEU A 154 -5.86 0.75 7.81
N ILE A 155 -6.72 1.70 7.46
CA ILE A 155 -7.79 2.21 8.32
C ILE A 155 -9.12 2.05 7.59
N ASP A 156 -10.11 1.49 8.29
CA ASP A 156 -11.48 1.24 7.82
C ASP A 156 -12.47 2.31 8.32
#